data_AF-A0A963IYT6-F1
#
_entry.id   AF-A0A963IYT6-F1
#
_cell.length_a   1.000
_cell.length_b   1.000
_cell.length_c   1.000
_cell.angle_alpha   90.00
_cell.angle_beta   90.00
_cell.angle_gamma   90.00
#
_symmetry.space_group_name_H-M   'P 1'
#
loop_
_entity.id
_entity.type
_entity.pdbx_description
1 polymer ?
#
loop_
_entity_poly.entity_id
_entity_poly.type
_entity_poly.pdbx_seq_one_letter_code
_entity_poly.pdbx_strand_id
1 'polypeptide(L)'
;MPVDFRDPQKALHLEEAPRMLAAPQRLVVLALWLSAVVMCGAGLWFWLRPPTWLDAQSAPFLGLALGATAVADVVAALFLRWHWSRTAP
;
A
#
# COMPACT_ATOMS: atom_id res chain seq x y z
N MET A 1 28.98 11.12 -20.03
CA MET A 1 29.24 12.56 -20.12
C MET A 1 29.78 13.02 -18.77
N PRO A 2 30.82 13.87 -18.71
CA PRO A 2 31.39 14.32 -17.44
C PRO A 2 30.39 15.23 -16.71
N VAL A 3 30.22 14.99 -15.40
CA VAL A 3 29.33 15.77 -14.53
C VAL A 3 29.95 17.15 -14.30
N ASP A 4 29.21 18.21 -14.59
CA ASP A 4 29.63 19.61 -14.36
C ASP A 4 29.28 20.02 -12.93
N PHE A 5 30.31 20.29 -12.11
CA PHE A 5 30.20 20.65 -10.69
C PHE A 5 30.03 22.15 -10.45
N ARG A 6 29.93 22.98 -11.49
CA ARG A 6 29.76 24.44 -11.35
C ARG A 6 28.40 24.86 -10.81
N ASP A 7 27.39 24.00 -10.89
CA ASP A 7 26.04 24.22 -10.36
C ASP A 7 25.67 23.10 -9.36
N PRO A 8 26.03 23.19 -8.06
CA PRO A 8 25.67 22.17 -7.08
C PRO A 8 24.15 22.01 -6.92
N GLN A 9 23.36 23.07 -7.22
CA GLN A 9 21.91 22.99 -7.22
C GLN A 9 21.33 22.20 -8.41
N LYS A 10 21.96 22.22 -9.60
CA LYS A 10 21.53 21.35 -10.72
C LYS A 10 21.93 19.90 -10.52
N ALA A 11 23.06 19.65 -9.86
CA ALA A 11 23.46 18.29 -9.48
C ALA A 11 22.48 17.68 -8.45
N LEU A 12 22.00 18.49 -7.49
CA LEU A 12 20.99 18.05 -6.51
C LEU A 12 19.61 17.83 -7.14
N HIS A 13 19.18 18.69 -8.08
CA HIS A 13 17.85 18.58 -8.72
C HIS A 13 17.75 17.49 -9.80
N LEU A 14 18.86 16.91 -10.23
CA LEU A 14 18.86 15.72 -11.09
C LEU A 14 18.64 14.42 -10.29
N GLU A 15 18.85 14.44 -8.97
CA GLU A 15 18.54 13.35 -8.05
C GLU A 15 17.14 13.50 -7.47
N GLU A 16 16.09 13.26 -8.26
CA GLU A 16 14.79 12.74 -7.80
C GLU A 16 13.75 12.83 -8.93
N ALA A 17 14.08 12.33 -10.13
CA ALA A 17 12.99 11.82 -10.96
C ALA A 17 12.30 10.73 -10.11
N PRO A 18 10.99 10.83 -9.78
CA PRO A 18 10.35 9.85 -8.92
C PRO A 18 10.53 8.50 -9.58
N ARG A 19 11.36 7.63 -8.97
CA ARG A 19 11.66 6.30 -9.51
C ARG A 19 10.35 5.57 -9.72
N MET A 20 9.87 5.60 -10.95
CA MET A 20 8.58 5.05 -11.32
C MET A 20 8.73 3.54 -11.24
N LEU A 21 8.07 2.93 -10.25
CA LEU A 21 7.95 1.47 -10.14
C LEU A 21 7.62 0.87 -11.51
N ALA A 22 8.26 -0.26 -11.84
CA ALA A 22 7.97 -0.98 -13.07
C ALA A 22 6.49 -1.34 -13.14
N ALA A 23 5.93 -1.44 -14.35
CA ALA A 23 4.52 -1.81 -14.56
C ALA A 23 4.03 -3.00 -13.71
N PRO A 24 4.76 -4.14 -13.61
CA PRO A 24 4.32 -5.26 -12.77
C PRO A 24 4.35 -4.93 -11.26
N GLN A 25 5.34 -4.16 -10.79
CA GLN A 25 5.43 -3.76 -9.38
C GLN A 25 4.27 -2.83 -8.99
N ARG A 26 3.86 -1.93 -9.91
CA ARG A 26 2.69 -1.07 -9.73
C ARG A 26 1.41 -1.88 -9.60
N LEU A 27 1.25 -2.94 -10.41
CA LEU A 27 0.09 -3.81 -10.33
C LEU A 27 -0.01 -4.52 -8.97
N VAL A 28 1.11 -5.01 -8.42
CA VAL A 28 1.13 -5.63 -7.10
C VAL A 28 0.72 -4.63 -6.01
N VAL A 29 1.30 -3.42 -6.03
CA VAL A 29 0.94 -2.37 -5.07
C VAL A 29 -0.54 -1.98 -5.21
N LEU A 30 -1.05 -1.83 -6.43
CA LEU A 30 -2.47 -1.53 -6.67
C LEU A 30 -3.38 -2.64 -6.18
N ALA A 31 -3.02 -3.91 -6.39
CA ALA A 31 -3.79 -5.05 -5.91
C ALA A 31 -3.87 -5.08 -4.38
N LEU A 32 -2.76 -4.78 -3.69
CA LEU A 32 -2.73 -4.69 -2.23
C LEU A 32 -3.59 -3.53 -1.71
N TRP A 33 -3.53 -2.36 -2.33
CA TRP A 33 -4.40 -1.23 -1.97
C TRP A 33 -5.87 -1.55 -2.20
N LEU A 34 -6.21 -2.19 -3.32
CA LEU A 34 -7.58 -2.59 -3.61
C LEU A 34 -8.07 -3.63 -2.59
N SER A 35 -7.24 -4.62 -2.25
CA SER A 35 -7.52 -5.61 -1.20
C SER A 35 -7.80 -4.93 0.14
N ALA A 36 -6.92 -4.01 0.57
CA ALA A 36 -7.10 -3.27 1.82
C ALA A 36 -8.43 -2.50 1.85
N VAL A 37 -8.82 -1.83 0.76
CA VAL A 37 -10.09 -1.11 0.66
C VAL A 37 -11.28 -2.07 0.77
N VAL A 38 -11.23 -3.21 0.07
CA VAL A 38 -12.28 -4.24 0.12
C VAL A 38 -12.41 -4.82 1.53
N MET A 39 -11.29 -5.12 2.19
CA MET A 39 -11.27 -5.68 3.55
C MET A 39 -11.74 -4.66 4.60
N CYS A 40 -11.36 -3.39 4.48
CA CYS A 40 -11.91 -2.31 5.32
C CYS A 40 -13.41 -2.14 5.10
N GLY A 41 -13.87 -2.13 3.85
CA GLY A 41 -15.29 -2.02 3.51
C GLY A 41 -16.10 -3.20 4.07
N ALA A 42 -15.59 -4.42 3.91
CA ALA A 42 -16.19 -5.62 4.48
C ALA A 42 -16.21 -5.54 6.01
N GLY A 43 -15.09 -5.18 6.65
CA GLY A 43 -15.03 -5.04 8.11
C GLY A 43 -16.02 -4.03 8.67
N LEU A 44 -16.14 -2.87 8.02
CA LEU A 44 -17.14 -1.85 8.38
C LEU A 44 -18.57 -2.34 8.15
N TRP A 45 -18.81 -3.11 7.08
CA TRP A 45 -20.11 -3.73 6.81
C TRP A 45 -20.50 -4.71 7.93
N PHE A 46 -19.57 -5.54 8.40
CA PHE A 46 -19.81 -6.45 9.53
C PHE A 46 -20.18 -5.73 10.82
N TRP A 47 -19.68 -4.51 11.03
CA TRP A 47 -20.01 -3.67 12.19
C TRP A 47 -21.37 -2.97 12.06
N LEU A 48 -21.67 -2.42 10.88
CA LEU A 48 -22.91 -1.68 10.63
C LEU A 48 -24.12 -2.59 10.46
N ARG A 49 -23.93 -3.74 9.80
CA ARG A 49 -25.00 -4.67 9.46
C ARG A 49 -24.49 -6.11 9.57
N PRO A 50 -24.46 -6.68 10.79
CA PRO A 50 -24.06 -8.07 10.97
C PRO A 50 -24.94 -8.97 10.09
N PRO A 51 -24.35 -9.86 9.28
CA PRO A 51 -25.12 -10.76 8.44
C PRO A 51 -26.01 -11.66 9.29
N THR A 52 -27.19 -12.00 8.79
CA THR A 52 -28.16 -12.85 9.51
C THR A 52 -27.66 -14.28 9.75
N TRP A 53 -26.61 -14.71 9.05
CA TRP A 53 -25.95 -16.01 9.22
C TRP A 53 -24.80 -15.99 10.25
N LEU A 54 -24.50 -14.82 10.84
CA LEU A 54 -23.43 -14.66 11.80
C LEU A 54 -23.96 -14.03 13.10
N ASP A 55 -23.65 -14.65 14.24
CA ASP A 55 -24.06 -14.12 15.53
C ASP A 55 -23.53 -12.68 15.74
N ALA A 56 -24.40 -11.82 16.29
CA ALA A 56 -24.08 -10.41 16.52
C ALA A 56 -22.86 -10.21 17.44
N GLN A 57 -22.55 -11.20 18.28
CA GLN A 57 -21.36 -11.19 19.13
C GLN A 57 -20.07 -11.52 18.37
N SER A 58 -20.14 -12.32 17.31
CA SER A 58 -18.98 -12.79 16.52
C SER A 58 -18.64 -11.87 15.35
N ALA A 59 -19.64 -11.16 14.82
CA ALA A 59 -19.48 -10.18 13.74
C ALA A 59 -18.40 -9.11 13.96
N PRO A 60 -18.27 -8.47 15.15
CA PRO A 60 -17.24 -7.45 15.35
C PRO A 60 -15.83 -8.02 15.34
N PHE A 61 -15.62 -9.24 15.83
CA PHE A 61 -14.30 -9.91 15.79
C PHE A 61 -13.87 -10.22 14.35
N LEU A 62 -14.82 -10.66 13.51
CA LEU A 62 -14.57 -10.86 12.10
C LEU A 62 -14.23 -9.54 11.40
N GLY A 63 -14.96 -8.47 11.73
CA GLY A 63 -14.67 -7.13 11.24
C GLY A 63 -13.27 -6.63 11.64
N LEU A 64 -12.85 -6.91 12.88
CA LEU A 64 -11.49 -6.61 13.36
C LEU A 64 -10.43 -7.43 12.63
N ALA A 65 -10.68 -8.72 12.36
CA ALA A 65 -9.75 -9.57 11.61
C ALA A 65 -9.58 -9.08 10.16
N LEU A 66 -10.67 -8.64 9.52
CA LEU A 66 -10.62 -8.02 8.19
C LEU A 66 -9.88 -6.69 8.23
N GLY A 67 -10.11 -5.86 9.25
CA GLY A 67 -9.36 -4.62 9.47
C GLY A 67 -7.86 -4.86 9.68
N ALA A 68 -7.49 -5.85 10.48
CA ALA A 68 -6.09 -6.23 10.69
C ALA A 68 -5.42 -6.71 9.39
N THR A 69 -6.15 -7.49 8.58
CA THR A 69 -5.69 -7.90 7.25
C THR A 69 -5.48 -6.67 6.34
N ALA A 70 -6.41 -5.72 6.34
CA ALA A 70 -6.28 -4.49 5.57
C ALA A 70 -5.04 -3.67 5.99
N VAL A 71 -4.75 -3.60 7.29
CA VAL A 71 -3.54 -2.94 7.81
C VAL A 71 -2.29 -3.68 7.32
N ALA A 72 -2.28 -5.01 7.36
CA ALA A 72 -1.16 -5.81 6.84
C ALA A 72 -0.93 -5.56 5.34
N ASP A 73 -1.98 -5.48 4.54
CA ASP A 73 -1.89 -5.17 3.10
C ASP A 73 -1.32 -3.77 2.84
N VAL A 74 -1.74 -2.76 3.62
CA VAL A 74 -1.18 -1.40 3.54
C VAL A 74 0.29 -1.39 3.91
N VAL A 75 0.67 -2.06 5.01
CA VAL A 75 2.07 -2.16 5.43
C VAL A 75 2.90 -2.87 4.37
N ALA A 76 2.40 -3.96 3.80
CA ALA A 76 3.06 -4.68 2.72
C ALA A 76 3.23 -3.78 1.48
N ALA A 77 2.20 -3.04 1.08
CA ALA A 77 2.27 -2.12 -0.05
C ALA A 77 3.30 -1.00 0.16
N LEU A 78 3.35 -0.42 1.36
CA LEU A 78 4.33 0.59 1.73
C LEU A 78 5.75 0.03 1.78
N PHE A 79 5.91 -1.15 2.40
CA PHE A 79 7.20 -1.83 2.49
C PHE A 79 7.73 -2.22 1.11
N LEU A 80 6.90 -2.80 0.24
CA LEU A 80 7.27 -3.14 -1.14
C LEU A 80 7.63 -1.91 -1.94
N ARG A 81 6.86 -0.82 -1.82
CA ARG A 81 7.16 0.46 -2.47
C ARG A 81 8.51 1.02 -2.01
N TRP A 82 8.78 0.98 -0.71
CA TRP A 82 10.04 1.44 -0.13
C TRP A 82 11.23 0.55 -0.50
N HIS A 83 11.04 -0.77 -0.47
CA HIS A 83 12.08 -1.74 -0.82
C HIS A 83 12.46 -1.57 -2.29
N TRP A 84 11.47 -1.55 -3.19
CA TRP A 84 11.73 -1.40 -4.63
C TRP A 84 12.28 -0.03 -5.02
N SER A 85 11.93 1.05 -4.31
CA SER A 85 12.58 2.35 -4.56
C SER A 85 14.07 2.36 -4.18
N ARG A 86 14.48 1.49 -3.25
CA ARG A 86 15.88 1.29 -2.83
C ARG A 86 16.65 0.27 -3.68
N THR A 87 15.99 -0.77 -4.19
CA THR A 87 16.66 -1.85 -4.94
C THR A 87 16.56 -1.72 -6.46
N ALA A 88 15.82 -0.76 -6.98
CA ALA A 88 15.81 -0.49 -8.42
C ALA A 88 17.20 0.05 -8.84
N PRO A 89 17.87 -0.58 -9.83
CA PRO A 89 19.20 -0.18 -10.31
C PRO A 89 19.19 1.21 -10.97
#